data_AF-A0A1J7IA12-F1
#
_entry.id   AF-A0A1J7IA12-F1
#
_cell.length_a   1.000
_cell.length_b   1.000
_cell.length_c   1.000
_cell.angle_alpha   90.00
_cell.angle_beta   90.00
_cell.angle_gamma   90.00
#
_symmetry.space_group_name_H-M   'P 1'
#
loop_
_entity.id
_entity.type
_entity.pdbx_description
1 polymer ?
#
loop_
_entity_poly.entity_id
_entity_poly.type
_entity_poly.pdbx_seq_one_letter_code
_entity_poly.pdbx_strand_id
1 'polypeptide(L)'
;MADFLAPEFTLPALRGEENLHEWNTGLIQILKIHGAVDYVLKTSAEVEKKDLLKCSVLILISRSISQVADRLANAGWDLDALDALDKDPKDLYDFIHCTISMTEATVGGLVHEFTHIKPAQFTSFNAFLIRVQHLKRHLDEMDCAIGENAAIWIVVDAIKDDHPDFHKILVGLIPSLDWIGLMEVIASIGIFLSAHHGTWT
;
A
#
# COMPACT_ATOMS: atom_id res chain seq x y z
N MET A 1 1.33 -30.40 22.13
CA MET A 1 2.30 -29.30 21.89
C MET A 1 2.05 -28.85 20.47
N ALA A 2 1.80 -27.57 20.22
CA ALA A 2 1.57 -27.05 18.86
C ALA A 2 2.91 -27.08 18.11
N ASP A 3 3.09 -28.02 17.20
CA ASP A 3 4.36 -28.22 16.49
C ASP A 3 4.39 -27.37 15.21
N PHE A 4 4.67 -26.07 15.38
CA PHE A 4 4.87 -25.14 14.27
C PHE A 4 6.06 -25.52 13.36
N LEU A 5 6.84 -26.52 13.74
CA LEU A 5 8.03 -26.97 13.02
C LEU A 5 7.80 -28.24 12.20
N ALA A 6 6.56 -28.76 12.17
CA ALA A 6 6.22 -29.87 11.32
C ALA A 6 6.44 -29.48 9.83
N PRO A 7 7.04 -30.37 9.01
CA PRO A 7 7.42 -30.05 7.62
C PRO A 7 6.22 -29.74 6.70
N GLU A 8 5.01 -30.06 7.14
CA GLU A 8 3.75 -29.76 6.48
C GLU A 8 3.29 -28.29 6.62
N PHE A 9 3.88 -27.53 7.55
CA PHE A 9 3.59 -26.12 7.79
C PHE A 9 4.79 -25.22 7.46
N THR A 10 5.34 -25.35 6.25
CA THR A 10 6.41 -24.47 5.77
C THR A 10 5.87 -23.16 5.24
N LEU A 11 6.23 -22.07 5.93
CA LEU A 11 6.08 -20.72 5.41
C LEU A 11 7.11 -20.49 4.28
N PRO A 12 6.72 -20.01 3.09
CA PRO A 12 7.69 -19.69 2.04
C PRO A 12 8.68 -18.62 2.54
N ALA A 13 9.90 -18.61 2.00
CA ALA A 13 10.84 -17.54 2.29
C ALA A 13 10.31 -16.22 1.68
N LEU A 14 10.28 -15.15 2.47
CA LEU A 14 9.97 -13.79 2.00
C LEU A 14 11.16 -13.29 1.18
N ARG A 15 10.91 -13.00 -0.10
CA ARG A 15 11.91 -12.55 -1.07
C ARG A 15 11.86 -11.04 -1.28
N GLY A 16 10.71 -10.45 -0.99
CA GLY A 16 10.44 -9.03 -1.17
C GLY A 16 8.95 -8.81 -1.31
N GLU A 17 8.60 -7.71 -1.97
CA GLU A 17 7.20 -7.35 -2.23
C GLU A 17 6.52 -8.36 -3.17
N GLU A 18 7.27 -8.94 -4.11
CA GLU A 18 6.76 -9.84 -5.15
C GLU A 18 6.08 -11.10 -4.60
N ASN A 19 6.39 -11.50 -3.37
CA ASN A 19 5.74 -12.61 -2.70
C ASN A 19 5.23 -12.26 -1.30
N LEU A 20 5.14 -10.98 -0.95
CA LEU A 20 4.65 -10.53 0.36
C LEU A 20 3.20 -10.97 0.61
N HIS A 21 2.35 -10.91 -0.41
CA HIS A 21 0.96 -11.37 -0.30
C HIS A 21 0.88 -12.87 -0.02
N GLU A 22 1.58 -13.69 -0.81
CA GLU A 22 1.64 -15.15 -0.63
C GLU A 22 2.19 -15.52 0.74
N TRP A 23 3.29 -14.88 1.13
CA TRP A 23 3.90 -15.05 2.45
C TRP A 23 2.93 -14.73 3.58
N ASN A 24 2.24 -13.58 3.49
CA ASN A 24 1.27 -13.17 4.49
C ASN A 24 0.11 -14.15 4.61
N THR A 25 -0.45 -14.60 3.47
CA THR A 25 -1.51 -15.61 3.46
C THR A 25 -1.05 -16.92 4.11
N GLY A 26 0.15 -17.39 3.80
CA GLY A 26 0.73 -18.59 4.42
C GLY A 26 0.90 -18.45 5.92
N LEU A 27 1.43 -17.31 6.39
CA LEU A 27 1.63 -17.04 7.82
C LEU A 27 0.30 -17.06 8.57
N ILE A 28 -0.70 -16.33 8.09
CA ILE A 28 -2.02 -16.27 8.73
C ILE A 28 -2.68 -17.65 8.77
N GLN A 29 -2.56 -18.46 7.71
CA GLN A 29 -3.10 -19.81 7.71
C GLN A 29 -2.44 -20.72 8.74
N ILE A 30 -1.10 -20.72 8.81
CA ILE A 30 -0.34 -21.50 9.80
C ILE A 30 -0.73 -21.08 11.22
N LEU A 31 -0.77 -19.77 11.49
CA LEU A 31 -1.14 -19.25 12.80
C LEU A 31 -2.60 -19.59 13.16
N LYS A 32 -3.50 -19.62 12.18
CA LYS A 32 -4.92 -19.97 12.40
C LYS A 32 -5.10 -21.41 12.84
N ILE A 33 -4.37 -22.33 12.22
CA ILE A 33 -4.37 -23.75 12.58
C ILE A 33 -3.92 -23.96 14.03
N HIS A 34 -2.96 -23.16 14.49
CA HIS A 34 -2.39 -23.26 15.83
C HIS A 34 -3.03 -22.33 16.86
N GLY A 35 -4.09 -21.59 16.50
CA GLY A 35 -4.78 -20.66 17.40
C GLY A 35 -3.92 -19.46 17.84
N ALA A 36 -2.96 -19.04 17.01
CA ALA A 36 -1.98 -18.00 17.31
C ALA A 36 -2.08 -16.76 16.39
N VAL A 37 -3.14 -16.63 15.58
CA VAL A 37 -3.32 -15.48 14.66
C VAL A 37 -3.25 -14.14 15.39
N ASP A 38 -3.85 -14.09 16.57
CA ASP A 38 -3.88 -12.87 17.39
C ASP A 38 -2.48 -12.40 17.82
N TYR A 39 -1.44 -13.24 17.72
CA TYR A 39 -0.08 -12.87 18.08
C TYR A 39 0.52 -11.86 17.11
N VAL A 40 0.07 -11.84 15.85
CA VAL A 40 0.50 -10.89 14.82
C VAL A 40 -0.56 -9.84 14.51
N LEU A 41 -1.84 -10.14 14.75
CA LEU A 41 -2.93 -9.19 14.47
C LEU A 41 -3.28 -8.26 15.63
N LYS A 42 -2.99 -8.65 16.87
CA LYS A 42 -3.34 -7.86 18.07
C LYS A 42 -2.10 -7.55 18.90
N THR A 43 -2.14 -6.42 19.58
CA THR A 43 -1.06 -5.97 20.48
C THR A 43 -1.07 -6.78 21.79
N SER A 44 0.05 -6.77 22.52
CA SER A 44 0.13 -7.38 23.86
C SER A 44 -0.82 -6.74 24.89
N ALA A 45 -1.38 -5.55 24.61
CA ALA A 45 -2.41 -4.93 25.43
C ALA A 45 -3.81 -5.55 25.20
N GLU A 46 -4.04 -6.15 24.03
CA GLU A 46 -5.33 -6.70 23.63
C GLU A 46 -5.44 -8.21 23.90
N VAL A 47 -4.32 -8.93 23.87
CA VAL A 47 -4.27 -10.39 24.08
C VAL A 47 -3.05 -10.79 24.89
N GLU A 48 -3.26 -11.65 25.88
CA GLU A 48 -2.18 -12.30 26.62
C GLU A 48 -1.46 -13.34 25.72
N LYS A 49 -0.19 -13.08 25.44
CA LYS A 49 0.66 -13.94 24.61
C LYS A 49 1.49 -14.84 25.50
N LYS A 50 1.27 -16.16 25.42
CA LYS A 50 2.05 -17.18 26.14
C LYS A 50 3.47 -17.23 25.59
N ASP A 51 4.47 -17.17 26.46
CA ASP A 51 5.89 -17.10 26.09
C ASP A 51 6.33 -18.14 25.06
N LEU A 52 5.97 -19.42 25.25
CA LEU A 52 6.34 -20.49 24.32
C LEU A 52 5.75 -20.30 22.92
N LEU A 53 4.49 -19.87 22.82
CA LEU A 53 3.85 -19.62 21.54
C LEU A 53 4.41 -18.35 20.90
N LYS A 54 4.65 -17.31 21.70
CA LYS A 54 5.26 -16.05 21.28
C LYS A 54 6.62 -16.30 20.63
N CYS A 55 7.51 -17.04 21.31
CA CYS A 55 8.80 -17.42 20.79
C CYS A 55 8.68 -18.27 19.52
N SER A 56 7.73 -19.21 19.47
CA SER A 56 7.51 -20.05 18.28
C SER A 56 7.10 -19.22 17.06
N VAL A 57 6.22 -18.23 17.24
CA VAL A 57 5.80 -17.32 16.16
C VAL A 57 6.96 -16.44 15.70
N LEU A 58 7.74 -15.88 16.63
CA LEU A 58 8.94 -15.09 16.29
C LEU A 58 9.93 -15.93 15.47
N ILE A 59 10.26 -17.14 15.93
CA ILE A 59 11.19 -18.04 15.23
C ILE A 59 10.67 -18.39 13.83
N LEU A 60 9.37 -18.66 13.68
CA LEU A 60 8.75 -18.94 12.39
C LEU A 60 8.93 -17.77 11.42
N ILE A 61 8.61 -16.54 11.86
CA ILE A 61 8.75 -15.33 11.05
C ILE A 61 10.23 -15.09 10.73
N SER A 62 11.11 -15.08 11.74
CA SER A 62 12.55 -14.83 11.60
C SER A 62 13.22 -15.76 10.60
N ARG A 63 12.86 -17.06 10.57
CA ARG A 63 13.41 -18.01 9.59
C ARG A 63 13.00 -17.69 8.15
N SER A 64 11.76 -17.21 7.97
CA SER A 64 11.21 -16.93 6.65
C SER A 64 11.74 -15.64 6.02
N ILE A 65 12.24 -14.69 6.82
CA ILE A 65 12.69 -13.36 6.35
C ILE A 65 14.19 -13.27 6.06
N SER A 66 14.93 -14.39 6.10
CA SER A 66 16.39 -14.40 5.92
C SER A 66 16.89 -13.69 4.65
N GLN A 67 16.12 -13.72 3.55
CA GLN A 67 16.50 -13.06 2.30
C GLN A 67 16.29 -11.54 2.30
N VAL A 68 15.47 -11.02 3.22
CA VAL A 68 15.22 -9.59 3.39
C VAL A 68 15.80 -9.06 4.71
N ALA A 69 16.59 -9.87 5.42
CA ALA A 69 17.16 -9.55 6.73
C ALA A 69 17.98 -8.24 6.69
N ASP A 70 18.86 -8.09 5.69
CA ASP A 70 19.68 -6.88 5.53
C ASP A 70 18.82 -5.62 5.33
N ARG A 71 17.71 -5.74 4.60
CA ARG A 71 16.77 -4.61 4.40
C ARG A 71 16.10 -4.21 5.70
N LEU A 72 15.67 -5.18 6.50
CA LEU A 72 15.05 -4.94 7.80
C LEU A 72 16.06 -4.34 8.79
N ALA A 73 17.31 -4.84 8.79
CA ALA A 73 18.40 -4.28 9.58
C ALA A 73 18.70 -2.82 9.21
N ASN A 74 18.78 -2.52 7.91
CA ASN A 74 18.96 -1.15 7.42
C ASN A 74 17.79 -0.21 7.78
N ALA A 75 16.58 -0.74 7.90
CA ALA A 75 15.41 0.00 8.36
C ALA A 75 15.34 0.13 9.90
N GLY A 76 16.33 -0.39 10.63
CA GLY A 76 16.47 -0.24 12.08
C GLY A 76 16.01 -1.45 12.91
N TRP A 77 15.67 -2.57 12.28
CA TRP A 77 15.32 -3.78 13.01
C TRP A 77 16.53 -4.68 13.25
N ASP A 78 17.00 -4.71 14.48
CA ASP A 78 18.07 -5.62 14.90
C ASP A 78 17.52 -7.04 15.19
N LEU A 79 17.88 -7.99 14.32
CA LEU A 79 17.54 -9.42 14.44
C LEU A 79 18.48 -10.18 15.40
N ASP A 80 19.68 -9.65 15.65
CA ASP A 80 20.72 -10.27 16.47
C ASP A 80 20.70 -9.73 17.91
N ALA A 81 19.81 -8.79 18.21
CA ALA A 81 19.65 -8.22 19.53
C ALA A 81 19.38 -9.31 20.59
N LEU A 82 20.02 -9.17 21.76
CA LEU A 82 19.87 -10.10 22.90
C LEU A 82 18.42 -10.23 23.38
N ASP A 83 17.58 -9.23 23.11
CA ASP A 83 16.16 -9.17 23.47
C ASP A 83 15.22 -9.53 22.30
N ALA A 84 15.73 -10.07 21.20
CA ALA A 84 14.91 -10.37 20.01
C ALA A 84 13.73 -11.33 20.30
N LEU A 85 13.86 -12.20 21.30
CA LEU A 85 12.78 -13.09 21.76
C LEU A 85 11.78 -12.42 22.72
N ASP A 86 12.14 -11.27 23.29
CA ASP A 86 11.28 -10.47 24.16
C ASP A 86 10.41 -9.48 23.37
N LYS A 87 10.75 -9.22 22.09
CA LYS A 87 9.96 -8.38 21.19
C LYS A 87 8.57 -8.98 20.91
N ASP A 88 7.58 -8.15 20.62
CA ASP A 88 6.25 -8.62 20.25
C ASP A 88 6.27 -9.15 18.79
N PRO A 89 5.75 -10.37 18.51
CA PRO A 89 5.60 -10.86 17.14
C PRO A 89 4.81 -9.92 16.21
N LYS A 90 3.88 -9.14 16.76
CA LYS A 90 3.15 -8.10 16.02
C LYS A 90 4.08 -6.98 15.56
N ASP A 91 5.01 -6.54 16.41
CA ASP A 91 5.94 -5.46 16.04
C ASP A 91 6.80 -5.89 14.85
N LEU A 92 7.31 -7.14 14.87
CA LEU A 92 8.06 -7.70 13.74
C LEU A 92 7.18 -7.80 12.49
N TYR A 93 5.95 -8.31 12.62
CA TYR A 93 5.01 -8.43 11.51
C TYR A 93 4.69 -7.06 10.87
N ASP A 94 4.33 -6.07 11.67
CA ASP A 94 4.01 -4.72 11.21
C ASP A 94 5.24 -4.06 10.58
N PHE A 95 6.43 -4.26 11.17
CA PHE A 95 7.68 -3.73 10.65
C PHE A 95 8.06 -4.34 9.29
N ILE A 96 7.85 -5.65 9.10
CA ILE A 96 8.02 -6.32 7.80
C ILE A 96 7.08 -5.71 6.77
N HIS A 97 5.78 -5.62 7.08
CA HIS A 97 4.80 -5.05 6.15
C HIS A 97 5.13 -3.60 5.81
N CYS A 98 5.54 -2.80 6.78
CA CYS A 98 5.99 -1.43 6.56
C CYS A 98 7.22 -1.40 5.63
N THR A 99 8.31 -2.08 6.00
CA THR A 99 9.60 -2.01 5.30
C THR A 99 9.59 -2.67 3.92
N ILE A 100 8.88 -3.78 3.77
CA ILE A 100 8.86 -4.55 2.52
C ILE A 100 7.82 -3.99 1.55
N SER A 101 6.70 -3.43 2.04
CA SER A 101 5.76 -2.70 1.18
C SER A 101 6.25 -1.29 0.81
N MET A 102 7.19 -0.71 1.57
CA MET A 102 7.72 0.65 1.34
C MET A 102 8.98 0.71 0.45
N THR A 103 9.33 -0.33 -0.32
CA THR A 103 10.50 -0.21 -1.20
C THR A 103 10.35 0.97 -2.19
N GLU A 104 11.41 1.75 -2.41
CA GLU A 104 11.45 2.94 -3.29
C GLU A 104 10.88 2.69 -4.71
N ALA A 105 10.86 1.44 -5.16
CA ALA A 105 10.22 1.03 -6.41
C ALA A 105 8.70 1.30 -6.42
N THR A 106 8.04 1.27 -5.26
CA THR A 106 6.59 1.46 -5.08
C THR A 106 6.26 2.93 -4.90
N VAL A 107 7.05 3.71 -4.15
CA VAL A 107 6.89 5.18 -4.12
C VAL A 107 7.23 5.78 -5.48
N GLY A 108 8.37 5.40 -6.06
CA GLY A 108 8.74 5.81 -7.42
C GLY A 108 7.72 5.35 -8.45
N GLY A 109 7.18 4.14 -8.30
CA GLY A 109 6.09 3.61 -9.14
C GLY A 109 4.77 4.37 -8.98
N LEU A 110 4.37 4.71 -7.76
CA LEU A 110 3.16 5.49 -7.45
C LEU A 110 3.30 6.94 -7.92
N VAL A 111 4.46 7.56 -7.72
CA VAL A 111 4.75 8.91 -8.23
C VAL A 111 4.78 8.89 -9.76
N HIS A 112 5.41 7.89 -10.38
CA HIS A 112 5.44 7.73 -11.83
C HIS A 112 4.02 7.49 -12.38
N GLU A 113 3.24 6.59 -11.76
CA GLU A 113 1.86 6.33 -12.14
C GLU A 113 1.01 7.58 -11.99
N PHE A 114 1.10 8.30 -10.87
CA PHE A 114 0.33 9.52 -10.64
C PHE A 114 0.68 10.62 -11.64
N THR A 115 1.97 10.79 -11.96
CA THR A 115 2.43 11.82 -12.92
C THR A 115 2.13 11.50 -14.38
N HIS A 116 1.86 10.24 -14.72
CA HIS A 116 1.60 9.78 -16.10
C HIS A 116 0.22 9.16 -16.30
N ILE A 117 -0.67 9.28 -15.31
CA ILE A 117 -2.03 8.75 -15.41
C ILE A 117 -2.80 9.43 -16.55
N LYS A 118 -3.53 8.65 -17.35
CA LYS A 118 -4.34 9.19 -18.46
C LYS A 118 -5.78 8.68 -18.40
N PRO A 119 -6.81 9.51 -18.67
CA PRO A 119 -8.21 9.08 -18.69
C PRO A 119 -8.46 7.91 -19.64
N ALA A 120 -7.82 7.89 -20.82
CA ALA A 120 -7.92 6.81 -21.80
C ALA A 120 -7.55 5.40 -21.28
N GLN A 121 -6.85 5.29 -20.14
CA GLN A 121 -6.51 4.00 -19.51
C GLN A 121 -7.70 3.38 -18.75
N PHE A 122 -8.81 4.10 -18.60
CA PHE A 122 -9.93 3.71 -17.76
C PHE A 122 -11.22 3.57 -18.57
N THR A 123 -12.10 2.67 -18.12
CA THR A 123 -13.40 2.41 -18.76
C THR A 123 -14.40 3.55 -18.57
N SER A 124 -14.14 4.46 -17.62
CA SER A 124 -14.95 5.64 -17.40
C SER A 124 -14.14 6.74 -16.71
N PHE A 125 -14.57 7.97 -16.91
CA PHE A 125 -13.98 9.13 -16.25
C PHE A 125 -14.10 9.08 -14.72
N ASN A 126 -15.15 8.44 -14.20
CA ASN A 126 -15.31 8.20 -12.77
C ASN A 126 -14.27 7.18 -12.24
N ALA A 127 -13.95 6.14 -13.00
CA ALA A 127 -12.89 5.19 -12.63
C ALA A 127 -11.51 5.85 -12.61
N PHE A 128 -11.24 6.76 -13.56
CA PHE A 128 -10.06 7.61 -13.55
C PHE A 128 -9.99 8.47 -12.27
N LEU A 129 -11.07 9.18 -11.92
CA LEU A 129 -11.13 10.00 -10.72
C LEU A 129 -10.89 9.20 -9.43
N ILE A 130 -11.52 8.03 -9.31
CA ILE A 130 -11.30 7.12 -8.17
C ILE A 130 -9.83 6.72 -8.07
N ARG A 131 -9.17 6.42 -9.20
CA ARG A 131 -7.74 6.06 -9.20
C ARG A 131 -6.85 7.25 -8.82
N VAL A 132 -7.10 8.44 -9.35
CA VAL A 132 -6.37 9.67 -9.00
C VAL A 132 -6.47 9.97 -7.50
N GLN A 133 -7.68 9.90 -6.93
CA GLN A 133 -7.89 10.11 -5.49
C GLN A 133 -7.19 9.06 -4.64
N HIS A 134 -7.25 7.79 -5.07
CA HIS A 134 -6.55 6.70 -4.41
C HIS A 134 -5.04 6.93 -4.39
N LEU A 135 -4.43 7.26 -5.54
CA LEU A 135 -3.00 7.52 -5.65
C LEU A 135 -2.56 8.73 -4.81
N LYS A 136 -3.31 9.84 -4.85
CA LYS A 136 -2.99 11.03 -4.03
C LYS A 136 -3.02 10.72 -2.54
N ARG A 137 -4.08 10.05 -2.08
CA ARG A 137 -4.21 9.64 -0.67
C ARG A 137 -3.06 8.73 -0.25
N HIS A 138 -2.70 7.77 -1.09
CA HIS A 138 -1.62 6.83 -0.78
C HIS A 138 -0.25 7.52 -0.72
N LEU A 139 0.02 8.51 -1.59
CA LEU A 139 1.23 9.33 -1.53
C LEU A 139 1.28 10.20 -0.26
N ASP A 140 0.14 10.72 0.19
CA ASP A 140 0.04 11.50 1.43
C ASP A 140 0.24 10.63 2.69
N GLU A 141 -0.32 9.42 2.70
CA GLU A 141 -0.15 8.44 3.79
C GLU A 141 1.32 7.98 3.94
N MET A 142 2.11 8.03 2.85
CA MET A 142 3.52 7.65 2.82
C MET A 142 4.50 8.82 3.05
N ASP A 143 4.03 10.00 3.47
CA ASP A 143 4.82 11.24 3.62
C ASP A 143 5.58 11.66 2.34
N CYS A 144 5.07 11.21 1.17
CA CYS A 144 5.59 11.52 -0.16
C CYS A 144 4.66 12.49 -0.88
N ALA A 145 4.12 13.46 -0.14
CA ALA A 145 3.08 14.35 -0.60
C ALA A 145 3.55 15.19 -1.79
N ILE A 146 2.91 14.99 -2.94
CA ILE A 146 3.03 15.91 -4.08
C ILE A 146 2.30 17.19 -3.67
N GLY A 147 3.01 18.33 -3.74
CA GLY A 147 2.44 19.64 -3.43
C GLY A 147 1.14 19.86 -4.18
N GLU A 148 0.12 20.39 -3.50
CA GLU A 148 -1.26 20.47 -4.00
C GLU A 148 -1.35 21.09 -5.40
N ASN A 149 -0.65 22.20 -5.63
CA ASN A 149 -0.58 22.84 -6.94
C ASN A 149 -0.03 21.91 -8.03
N ALA A 150 1.02 21.13 -7.73
CA ALA A 150 1.59 20.18 -8.68
C ALA A 150 0.61 19.03 -8.95
N ALA A 151 -0.08 18.52 -7.93
CA ALA A 151 -1.11 17.50 -8.08
C ALA A 151 -2.26 17.97 -8.97
N ILE A 152 -2.72 19.22 -8.80
CA ILE A 152 -3.76 19.82 -9.64
C ILE A 152 -3.28 19.91 -11.10
N TRP A 153 -2.07 20.43 -11.33
CA TRP A 153 -1.52 20.54 -12.68
C TRP A 153 -1.35 19.18 -13.37
N ILE A 154 -0.90 18.14 -12.65
CA ILE A 154 -0.75 16.79 -13.18
C ILE A 154 -2.10 16.25 -13.68
N VAL A 155 -3.16 16.37 -12.86
CA VAL A 155 -4.50 15.87 -13.21
C VAL A 155 -5.12 16.68 -14.36
N VAL A 156 -4.88 18.00 -14.39
CA VAL A 156 -5.36 18.85 -15.50
C VAL A 156 -4.63 18.53 -16.79
N ASP A 157 -3.30 18.40 -16.79
CA ASP A 157 -2.54 18.09 -18.01
C ASP A 157 -2.84 16.66 -18.52
N ALA A 158 -3.14 15.72 -17.61
CA ALA A 158 -3.55 14.36 -17.97
C ALA A 158 -4.79 14.30 -18.88
N ILE A 159 -5.72 15.26 -18.76
CA ILE A 159 -6.95 15.29 -19.57
C ILE A 159 -6.79 16.04 -20.90
N LYS A 160 -5.62 16.66 -21.14
CA LYS A 160 -5.39 17.53 -22.30
C LYS A 160 -5.54 16.82 -23.64
N ASP A 161 -5.02 15.60 -23.74
CA ASP A 161 -5.02 14.82 -24.98
C ASP A 161 -6.45 14.35 -25.33
N ASP A 162 -7.20 13.92 -24.32
CA ASP A 162 -8.54 13.35 -24.49
C ASP A 162 -9.64 14.44 -24.57
N HIS A 163 -9.45 15.57 -23.89
CA HIS A 163 -10.43 16.66 -23.77
C HIS A 163 -9.80 18.06 -23.82
N PRO A 164 -9.32 18.52 -24.99
CA PRO A 164 -8.58 19.77 -25.10
C PRO A 164 -9.38 21.02 -24.74
N ASP A 165 -10.70 21.04 -25.00
CA ASP A 165 -11.55 22.18 -24.64
C ASP A 165 -11.88 22.20 -23.15
N PHE A 166 -12.02 21.03 -22.52
CA PHE A 166 -12.19 20.93 -21.08
C PHE A 166 -10.92 21.31 -20.33
N HIS A 167 -9.75 20.88 -20.84
CA HIS A 167 -8.45 21.30 -20.34
C HIS A 167 -8.28 22.84 -20.34
N LYS A 168 -8.68 23.54 -21.42
CA LYS A 168 -8.64 25.03 -21.44
C LYS A 168 -9.48 25.66 -20.34
N ILE A 169 -10.67 25.11 -20.08
CA ILE A 169 -11.55 25.59 -19.01
C ILE A 169 -10.88 25.39 -17.65
N LEU A 170 -10.35 24.19 -17.37
CA LEU A 170 -9.69 23.89 -16.11
C LEU A 170 -8.45 24.77 -15.88
N VAL A 171 -7.61 24.96 -16.91
CA VAL A 171 -6.43 25.85 -16.82
C VAL A 171 -6.81 27.27 -16.41
N GLY A 172 -7.95 27.79 -16.89
CA GLY A 172 -8.46 29.10 -16.49
C GLY A 172 -8.94 29.17 -15.03
N LEU A 173 -9.32 28.03 -14.44
CA LEU A 173 -9.84 27.93 -13.07
C LEU A 173 -8.74 27.65 -12.03
N ILE A 174 -7.59 27.11 -12.43
CA ILE A 174 -6.47 26.74 -11.55
C ILE A 174 -6.12 27.81 -10.50
N PRO A 175 -6.04 29.13 -10.80
CA PRO A 175 -5.67 30.14 -9.80
C PRO A 175 -6.60 30.23 -8.58
N SER A 176 -7.81 29.68 -8.70
CA SER A 176 -8.85 29.69 -7.66
C SER A 176 -9.26 28.29 -7.19
N LEU A 177 -8.55 27.24 -7.62
CA LEU A 177 -8.96 25.86 -7.45
C LEU A 177 -8.07 25.16 -6.43
N ASP A 178 -8.68 24.56 -5.41
CA ASP A 178 -8.02 23.61 -4.52
C ASP A 178 -8.30 22.16 -4.98
N TRP A 179 -7.69 21.18 -4.31
CA TRP A 179 -7.85 19.77 -4.71
C TRP A 179 -9.31 19.30 -4.67
N ILE A 180 -10.08 19.76 -3.68
CA ILE A 180 -11.49 19.39 -3.51
C ILE A 180 -12.32 19.99 -4.64
N GLY A 181 -12.16 21.29 -4.91
CA GLY A 181 -12.82 22.01 -5.99
C GLY A 181 -12.50 21.42 -7.35
N LEU A 182 -11.25 20.97 -7.59
CA LEU A 182 -10.89 20.26 -8.81
C LEU A 182 -11.71 18.97 -8.96
N MET A 183 -11.78 18.16 -7.92
CA MET A 183 -12.55 16.90 -7.96
C MET A 183 -14.04 17.14 -8.17
N GLU A 184 -14.62 18.18 -7.56
CA GLU A 184 -16.03 18.54 -7.75
C GLU A 184 -16.34 19.04 -9.16
N VAL A 185 -15.46 19.88 -9.73
CA VAL A 185 -15.60 20.38 -11.11
C VAL A 185 -15.47 19.23 -12.12
N ILE A 186 -14.47 18.36 -11.94
CA ILE A 186 -14.25 17.21 -12.81
C ILE A 186 -15.39 16.19 -12.68
N ALA A 187 -15.91 15.93 -11.48
CA ALA A 187 -17.06 15.05 -11.27
C ALA A 187 -18.34 15.63 -11.91
N SER A 188 -18.61 16.91 -11.72
CA SER A 188 -19.80 17.60 -12.25
C SER A 188 -19.80 17.61 -13.78
N ILE A 189 -18.65 17.84 -14.40
CA ILE A 189 -18.51 17.91 -15.86
C ILE A 189 -18.37 16.52 -16.48
N GLY A 190 -17.77 15.54 -15.79
CA GLY A 190 -17.73 14.14 -16.22
C GLY A 190 -19.11 13.52 -16.38
N ILE A 191 -20.06 13.91 -15.52
CA ILE A 191 -21.48 13.54 -15.65
C ILE A 191 -22.12 14.20 -16.88
N PHE A 192 -21.81 15.47 -17.13
CA PHE A 192 -22.35 16.23 -18.27
C PHE A 192 -21.83 15.72 -19.62
N LEU A 193 -20.53 15.41 -19.73
CA LEU A 193 -19.93 14.86 -20.95
C LEU A 193 -20.42 13.44 -21.27
N SER A 194 -20.59 12.60 -20.24
CA SER A 194 -21.15 11.25 -20.40
C SER A 194 -22.64 11.24 -20.80
N ALA A 195 -23.36 12.34 -20.57
CA ALA A 195 -24.76 12.51 -20.96
C ALA A 195 -24.96 13.11 -22.36
N HIS A 196 -23.92 13.68 -22.97
CA HIS A 196 -24.00 14.33 -24.29
C HIS A 196 -23.23 13.61 -25.40
N HIS A 197 -22.23 12.79 -25.06
CA HIS A 197 -21.59 11.90 -26.01
C HIS A 197 -21.94 10.46 -25.67
N GLY A 198 -22.93 9.92 -26.37
CA GLY A 198 -23.23 8.49 -26.34
C GLY A 198 -21.96 7.69 -26.64
N THR A 199 -21.63 6.80 -25.71
CA THR A 199 -20.53 5.83 -25.74
C THR A 199 -19.11 6.42 -25.89
N TRP A 200 -18.38 6.39 -24.77
CA TRP A 200 -16.93 6.28 -24.75
C TRP A 200 -16.54 4.95 -25.42
N THR A 201 -16.07 5.00 -26.67
CA THR A 201 -15.37 3.91 -27.35
C THR A 201 -14.01 4.39 -27.81
#